data_AF-A0A821J4F0-F1
#
_entry.id   AF-A0A821J4F0-F1
#
_cell.length_a   1.000
_cell.length_b   1.000
_cell.length_c   1.000
_cell.angle_alpha   90.00
_cell.angle_beta   90.00
_cell.angle_gamma   90.00
#
_symmetry.space_group_name_H-M   'P 1'
#
loop_
_entity.id
_entity.type
_entity.pdbx_description
1 polymer ?
#
loop_
_entity_poly.entity_id
_entity_poly.type
_entity_poly.pdbx_seq_one_letter_code
_entity_poly.pdbx_strand_id
1 'polypeptide(L)'
;MDGNFRKQLESALRFGTTLFIHDAENFDPLINPVLNRDLRRTAGRVLITISDKDIDFSPTFRMFLFTRDSDAEFGPDICSRVTFVNFTVTRSSLQSQCLYKILRSERPDIDSKRSDLMKLQGEFAAKLRHLEDDLLKVLNESEGTILDNDKVISTLEKIKTEASEIMQKVEETDIILNEVEKVSQEYLPMGKACSSIFFTLSSLSM
;
A
#
# COMPACT_ATOMS: atom_id res chain seq x y z
N MET A 1 19.55 15.24 23.60
CA MET A 1 18.31 15.44 22.82
C MET A 1 18.57 16.54 21.82
N ASP A 2 18.50 16.22 20.54
CA ASP A 2 18.95 17.12 19.47
C ASP A 2 17.95 18.26 19.29
N GLY A 3 18.39 19.50 19.56
CA GLY A 3 17.61 20.70 19.22
C GLY A 3 17.23 20.79 17.73
N ASN A 4 17.82 19.94 16.89
CA ASN A 4 17.46 19.74 15.50
C ASN A 4 16.10 19.01 15.34
N PHE A 5 15.83 17.96 16.14
CA PHE A 5 14.59 17.19 16.05
C PHE A 5 13.36 18.07 16.35
N ARG A 6 13.42 18.87 17.42
CA ARG A 6 12.35 19.81 17.76
C ARG A 6 12.05 20.77 16.60
N LYS A 7 13.07 21.38 16.00
CA LYS A 7 12.88 22.30 14.86
C LYS A 7 12.29 21.60 13.64
N GLN A 8 12.71 20.37 13.37
CA GLN A 8 12.15 19.55 12.29
C GLN A 8 10.67 19.22 12.54
N LEU A 9 10.31 18.83 13.76
CA LEU A 9 8.92 18.59 14.15
C LEU A 9 8.06 19.87 14.01
N GLU A 10 8.54 21.00 14.55
CA GLU A 10 7.84 22.30 14.42
C GLU A 10 7.61 22.68 12.95
N SER A 11 8.62 22.49 12.10
CA SER A 11 8.51 22.76 10.66
C SER A 11 7.55 21.80 9.96
N ALA A 12 7.65 20.50 10.25
CA ALA A 12 6.81 19.47 9.63
C ALA A 12 5.33 19.66 9.97
N LEU A 13 5.02 19.97 11.23
CA LEU A 13 3.66 20.30 11.68
C LEU A 13 3.08 21.51 10.93
N ARG A 14 3.89 22.57 10.75
CA ARG A 14 3.47 23.80 10.06
C ARG A 14 3.25 23.61 8.57
N PHE A 15 4.15 22.91 7.89
CA PHE A 15 4.12 22.79 6.42
C PHE A 15 3.47 21.50 5.93
N GLY A 16 3.05 20.60 6.83
CA GLY A 16 2.41 19.33 6.48
C GLY A 16 3.37 18.31 5.88
N THR A 17 4.65 18.39 6.24
CA THR A 17 5.66 17.43 5.79
C THR A 17 5.49 16.10 6.54
N THR A 18 5.58 14.98 5.84
CA THR A 18 5.58 13.66 6.47
C THR A 18 6.88 13.47 7.26
N LEU A 19 6.77 13.09 8.54
CA LEU A 19 7.91 12.84 9.43
C LEU A 19 8.09 11.35 9.71
N PHE A 20 9.31 10.87 9.57
CA PHE A 20 9.74 9.52 9.93
C PHE A 20 10.63 9.59 11.15
N ILE A 21 10.24 8.92 12.23
CA ILE A 21 11.00 8.86 13.47
C ILE A 21 11.51 7.42 13.63
N HIS A 22 12.83 7.27 13.65
CA HIS A 22 13.48 6.00 13.91
C HIS A 22 13.63 5.74 15.41
N ASP A 23 13.94 4.50 15.77
CA ASP A 23 14.17 4.03 17.14
C ASP A 23 12.98 4.37 18.05
N ALA A 24 11.77 4.02 17.60
CA ALA A 24 10.51 4.32 18.29
C ALA A 24 10.48 3.78 19.73
N GLU A 25 11.20 2.71 20.05
CA GLU A 25 11.37 2.21 21.42
C GLU A 25 11.92 3.28 22.39
N ASN A 26 12.62 4.29 21.87
CA ASN A 26 13.22 5.39 22.62
C ASN A 26 12.70 6.78 22.16
N PHE A 27 11.43 6.87 21.74
CA PHE A 27 10.90 8.14 21.22
C PHE A 27 10.84 9.25 22.28
N ASP A 28 11.01 10.49 21.83
CA ASP A 28 10.96 11.68 22.70
C ASP A 28 9.50 12.05 23.06
N PRO A 29 9.13 12.15 24.36
CA PRO A 29 7.79 12.57 24.80
C PRO A 29 7.30 13.92 24.22
N LEU A 30 8.19 14.71 23.62
CA LEU A 30 7.85 15.89 22.82
C LEU A 30 6.75 15.64 21.78
N ILE A 31 6.63 14.40 21.27
CA ILE A 31 5.61 14.05 20.27
C ILE A 31 4.24 13.72 20.87
N ASN A 32 4.10 13.63 22.20
CA ASN A 32 2.83 13.24 22.84
C ASN A 32 1.63 14.11 22.43
N PRO A 33 1.74 15.45 22.33
CA PRO A 33 0.62 16.27 21.86
C PRO A 33 0.16 15.90 20.44
N VAL A 34 1.10 15.42 19.60
CA VAL A 34 0.81 14.94 18.24
C VAL A 34 0.09 13.60 18.29
N LEU A 35 0.55 12.66 19.13
CA LEU A 35 -0.08 11.35 19.30
C LEU A 35 -1.49 11.46 19.89
N ASN A 36 -1.68 12.33 20.88
CA ASN A 36 -2.98 12.61 21.50
C ASN A 36 -3.94 13.36 20.57
N ARG A 37 -3.42 14.00 19.50
CA ARG A 37 -4.15 14.97 18.69
C ARG A 37 -4.72 16.12 19.53
N ASP A 38 -3.89 16.70 20.40
CA ASP A 38 -4.21 17.85 21.26
C ASP A 38 -4.30 19.16 20.44
N LEU A 39 -5.21 19.17 19.46
CA LEU A 39 -5.42 20.25 18.51
C LEU A 39 -6.43 21.26 19.07
N ARG A 40 -6.08 22.54 19.00
CA ARG A 40 -6.93 23.65 19.44
C ARG A 40 -7.36 24.48 18.24
N ARG A 41 -8.64 24.84 18.17
CA ARG A 41 -9.17 25.74 17.14
C ARG A 41 -9.33 27.13 17.70
N THR A 42 -8.65 28.11 17.12
CA THR A 42 -8.70 29.51 17.56
C THR A 42 -8.72 30.43 16.35
N ALA A 43 -9.74 31.29 16.25
CA ALA A 43 -9.88 32.27 15.17
C ALA A 43 -9.71 31.67 13.75
N GLY A 44 -10.28 30.50 13.50
CA GLY A 44 -10.21 29.80 12.20
C GLY A 44 -8.91 29.03 11.95
N ARG A 45 -7.91 29.10 12.84
CA ARG A 45 -6.66 28.35 12.76
C ARG A 45 -6.73 27.09 13.63
N VAL A 46 -6.07 26.03 13.16
CA VAL A 46 -5.83 24.80 13.96
C VAL A 46 -4.41 24.90 14.49
N LEU A 47 -4.25 24.82 15.81
CA LEU A 47 -3.00 24.99 16.51
C LEU A 47 -2.68 23.72 17.30
N ILE A 48 -1.40 23.41 17.44
CA ILE A 48 -0.89 22.39 18.36
C ILE A 48 0.21 23.02 19.22
N THR A 49 0.24 22.68 20.51
CA THR A 49 1.26 23.17 21.43
C THR A 49 2.35 22.11 21.58
N ILE A 50 3.57 22.48 21.23
CA ILE A 50 4.74 21.63 21.42
C ILE A 50 5.68 22.34 22.39
N SER A 51 5.87 21.74 23.56
CA SER A 51 6.52 22.37 24.72
C SER A 51 5.83 23.69 25.11
N ASP A 52 6.40 24.82 24.70
CA ASP A 52 6.04 26.19 25.05
C ASP A 52 5.58 27.01 23.84
N LYS A 53 5.46 26.40 22.65
CA LYS A 53 5.11 27.10 21.41
C LYS A 53 3.83 26.59 20.79
N ASP A 54 3.02 27.53 20.33
CA ASP A 54 1.85 27.28 19.50
C ASP A 54 2.21 27.30 18.02
N ILE A 55 1.90 26.21 17.33
CA ILE A 55 2.29 25.97 15.94
C ILE A 55 1.01 25.73 15.13
N ASP A 56 0.89 26.38 13.97
CA ASP A 56 -0.16 26.04 13.01
C ASP A 56 -0.04 24.58 12.59
N PHE A 57 -1.12 23.84 12.76
CA PHE A 57 -1.17 22.43 12.39
C PHE A 57 -1.70 22.29 10.96
N SER A 58 -0.88 21.74 10.07
CA SER A 58 -1.29 21.41 8.71
C SER A 58 -2.09 20.11 8.68
N PRO A 59 -3.26 20.07 8.01
CA PRO A 59 -4.07 18.86 7.89
C PRO A 59 -3.41 17.77 7.03
N THR A 60 -2.38 18.10 6.24
CA THR A 60 -1.64 17.13 5.42
C THR A 60 -0.48 16.45 6.16
N PHE A 61 -0.18 16.90 7.38
CA PHE A 61 0.88 16.31 8.20
C PHE A 61 0.62 14.83 8.47
N ARG A 62 1.68 14.02 8.34
CA ARG A 62 1.69 12.59 8.67
C ARG A 62 2.95 12.27 9.47
N MET A 63 2.84 11.34 10.40
CA MET A 63 3.96 10.88 11.22
C MET A 63 3.98 9.36 11.26
N PHE A 64 5.17 8.79 11.12
CA PHE A 64 5.40 7.36 11.22
C PHE A 64 6.54 7.10 12.21
N LEU A 65 6.29 6.23 13.17
CA LEU A 65 7.28 5.77 14.14
C LEU A 65 7.78 4.39 13.70
N PHE A 66 9.09 4.22 13.60
CA PHE A 66 9.74 3.00 13.15
C PHE A 66 10.66 2.47 14.23
N THR A 67 10.62 1.16 14.44
CA THR A 67 11.61 0.42 15.22
C THR A 67 12.12 -0.75 14.39
N ARG A 68 13.37 -1.14 14.62
CA ARG A 68 13.94 -2.40 14.12
C ARG A 68 13.95 -3.48 15.19
N ASP A 69 13.70 -3.10 16.44
CA ASP A 69 13.62 -4.01 17.56
C ASP A 69 12.26 -4.72 17.53
N SER A 70 12.29 -6.02 17.22
CA SER A 70 11.07 -6.85 17.16
C SER A 70 10.48 -7.11 18.54
N ASP A 71 11.28 -6.94 19.60
CA ASP A 71 10.90 -7.22 20.99
C ASP A 71 10.60 -5.92 21.77
N ALA A 72 10.56 -4.78 21.07
CA ALA A 72 10.25 -3.49 21.67
C ALA A 72 8.86 -3.50 22.36
N GLU A 73 8.87 -3.33 23.67
CA GLU A 73 7.65 -3.19 24.47
C GLU A 73 7.23 -1.73 24.57
N PHE A 74 6.00 -1.44 24.12
CA PHE A 74 5.41 -0.12 24.23
C PHE A 74 4.38 -0.09 25.36
N GLY A 75 4.44 0.95 26.19
CA GLY A 75 3.47 1.15 27.26
C GLY A 75 2.03 1.29 26.72
N PRO A 76 1.00 0.85 27.48
CA PRO A 76 -0.41 0.88 27.04
C PRO A 76 -0.89 2.26 26.58
N ASP A 77 -0.36 3.32 27.18
CA ASP A 77 -0.61 4.72 26.82
C ASP A 77 -0.27 5.00 25.35
N ILE A 78 0.90 4.55 24.87
CA ILE A 78 1.29 4.67 23.46
C ILE A 78 0.43 3.77 22.60
N CYS A 79 0.24 2.52 23.02
CA CYS A 79 -0.50 1.53 22.24
C CYS A 79 -1.95 1.94 21.94
N SER A 80 -2.57 2.72 22.83
CA SER A 80 -3.91 3.25 22.62
C SER A 80 -4.01 4.38 21.58
N ARG A 81 -2.88 5.04 21.26
CA ARG A 81 -2.84 6.26 20.42
C ARG A 81 -2.20 6.06 19.06
N VAL A 82 -1.55 4.92 18.85
CA VAL A 82 -0.87 4.58 17.59
C VAL A 82 -1.53 3.39 16.92
N THR A 83 -1.38 3.30 15.60
CA THR A 83 -1.72 2.10 14.84
C THR A 83 -0.44 1.29 14.63
N PHE A 84 -0.36 0.11 15.23
CA PHE A 84 0.75 -0.81 14.99
C PHE A 84 0.62 -1.47 13.63
N VAL A 85 1.73 -1.48 12.90
CA VAL A 85 1.89 -2.27 11.68
C VAL A 85 3.14 -3.12 11.87
N ASN A 86 2.95 -4.43 12.00
CA ASN A 86 4.06 -5.36 12.20
C ASN A 86 4.48 -5.99 10.87
N PHE A 87 5.66 -5.61 10.38
CA PHE A 87 6.27 -6.19 9.18
C PHE A 87 7.13 -7.40 9.53
N THR A 88 6.50 -8.46 10.04
CA THR A 88 7.20 -9.73 10.30
C THR A 88 7.25 -10.63 9.07
N VAL A 89 8.33 -11.40 8.97
CA VAL A 89 8.43 -12.47 7.98
C VAL A 89 7.47 -13.58 8.40
N THR A 90 6.50 -13.88 7.54
CA THR A 90 5.58 -15.01 7.73
C THR A 90 6.02 -16.21 6.89
N ARG A 91 5.67 -17.43 7.32
CA ARG A 91 6.01 -18.67 6.59
C ARG A 91 5.58 -18.65 5.13
N SER A 92 4.37 -18.16 4.86
CA SER A 92 3.81 -18.02 3.51
C SER A 92 4.58 -16.99 2.69
N SER A 93 4.83 -15.79 3.24
CA SER A 93 5.57 -14.73 2.53
C SER A 93 6.97 -15.19 2.14
N LEU A 94 7.68 -15.87 3.06
CA LEU A 94 9.02 -16.38 2.80
C LEU A 94 9.02 -17.52 1.79
N GLN A 95 8.06 -18.44 1.89
CA GLN A 95 7.89 -19.51 0.91
C GLN A 95 7.69 -18.95 -0.50
N SER A 96 6.81 -17.96 -0.67
CA SER A 96 6.57 -17.31 -1.97
C SER A 96 7.81 -16.58 -2.49
N GLN A 97 8.56 -15.90 -1.61
CA GLN A 97 9.81 -15.24 -1.99
C GLN A 97 10.90 -16.23 -2.40
N CYS A 98 11.07 -17.34 -1.67
CA CYS A 98 12.00 -18.40 -2.00
C CYS A 98 11.62 -19.05 -3.33
N LEU A 99 10.34 -19.37 -3.53
CA LEU A 99 9.83 -19.92 -4.78
C LEU A 99 10.14 -19.00 -5.96
N TYR A 100 9.88 -17.70 -5.84
CA TYR A 100 10.18 -16.72 -6.87
C TYR A 100 11.68 -16.69 -7.22
N LYS A 101 12.56 -16.71 -6.21
CA LYS A 101 14.02 -16.75 -6.44
C LYS A 101 14.47 -18.05 -7.12
N ILE A 102 13.90 -19.18 -6.73
CA ILE A 102 14.19 -20.48 -7.34
C ILE A 102 13.74 -20.49 -8.79
N LEU A 103 12.50 -20.06 -9.08
CA LEU A 103 11.96 -19.99 -10.44
C LEU A 103 12.80 -19.07 -11.32
N ARG A 104 13.21 -17.90 -10.82
CA ARG A 104 14.07 -16.99 -11.57
C ARG A 104 15.43 -17.60 -11.95
N SER A 105 15.93 -18.54 -11.14
CA SER A 105 17.19 -19.24 -11.41
C SER A 105 16.99 -20.44 -12.33
N GLU A 106 16.01 -21.29 -12.04
CA GLU A 106 15.79 -22.57 -12.72
C GLU A 106 14.99 -22.43 -14.02
N ARG A 107 14.02 -21.50 -14.03
CA ARG A 107 13.03 -21.28 -15.11
C ARG A 107 12.81 -19.77 -15.36
N PRO A 108 13.85 -19.04 -15.79
CA PRO A 108 13.75 -17.60 -16.06
C PRO A 108 12.71 -17.27 -17.14
N ASP A 109 12.45 -18.21 -18.05
CA ASP A 109 11.38 -18.15 -19.06
C ASP A 109 9.99 -18.03 -18.40
N ILE A 110 9.73 -18.87 -17.39
CA ILE A 110 8.47 -18.89 -16.66
C ILE A 110 8.34 -17.65 -15.77
N ASP A 111 9.43 -17.24 -15.11
CA ASP A 111 9.46 -16.04 -14.27
C ASP A 111 9.15 -14.76 -15.07
N SER A 112 9.81 -14.59 -16.23
CA SER A 112 9.56 -13.45 -17.13
C SER A 112 8.12 -13.48 -17.63
N LYS A 113 7.64 -14.64 -18.11
CA LYS A 113 6.28 -14.78 -18.60
C LYS A 113 5.25 -14.44 -17.52
N ARG A 114 5.46 -14.91 -16.28
CA ARG A 114 4.61 -14.55 -15.14
C ARG A 114 4.61 -13.05 -14.88
N SER A 115 5.79 -12.42 -14.85
CA SER A 115 5.91 -10.98 -14.60
C SER A 115 5.17 -10.17 -15.65
N ASP A 116 5.29 -10.54 -16.93
CA ASP A 116 4.65 -9.83 -18.03
C ASP A 116 3.13 -10.04 -18.03
N LEU A 117 2.65 -11.24 -17.71
CA LEU A 117 1.21 -11.50 -17.55
C LEU A 117 0.61 -10.71 -16.37
N MET A 118 1.32 -10.60 -15.24
CA MET A 118 0.86 -9.80 -14.09
C MET A 118 0.79 -8.30 -14.42
N LYS A 119 1.75 -7.77 -15.19
CA LYS A 119 1.70 -6.38 -15.68
C LYS A 119 0.48 -6.19 -16.59
N LEU A 120 0.28 -7.08 -17.55
CA LEU A 120 -0.82 -7.01 -18.50
C LEU A 120 -2.18 -7.07 -17.79
N GLN A 121 -2.33 -7.94 -16.79
CA GLN A 121 -3.54 -8.01 -15.96
C GLN A 121 -3.79 -6.69 -15.22
N GLY A 122 -2.75 -6.04 -14.70
CA GLY A 122 -2.83 -4.72 -14.08
C GLY A 122 -3.23 -3.62 -15.06
N GLU A 123 -2.69 -3.65 -16.28
CA GLU A 123 -3.05 -2.72 -17.36
C GLU A 123 -4.51 -2.89 -17.78
N PHE A 124 -5.00 -4.12 -17.91
CA PHE A 124 -6.41 -4.40 -18.19
C PHE A 124 -7.33 -3.93 -17.06
N ALA A 125 -6.98 -4.20 -15.80
CA ALA A 125 -7.75 -3.72 -14.66
C ALA A 125 -7.84 -2.19 -14.62
N ALA A 126 -6.74 -1.50 -14.91
CA ALA A 126 -6.72 -0.04 -15.01
C ALA A 126 -7.59 0.46 -16.17
N LYS A 127 -7.52 -0.19 -17.34
CA LYS A 127 -8.30 0.19 -18.51
C LYS A 127 -9.80 -0.05 -18.32
N LEU A 128 -10.20 -1.17 -17.71
CA LEU A 128 -11.59 -1.43 -17.35
C LEU A 128 -12.14 -0.37 -16.40
N ARG A 129 -11.37 -0.01 -15.36
CA ARG A 129 -11.76 1.07 -14.44
C ARG A 129 -11.93 2.41 -15.16
N HIS A 130 -11.05 2.72 -16.11
CA HIS A 130 -11.18 3.94 -16.89
C HIS A 130 -12.46 3.95 -17.75
N LEU A 131 -12.79 2.81 -18.38
CA LEU A 131 -14.03 2.66 -19.14
C LEU A 131 -15.29 2.75 -18.26
N GLU A 132 -15.23 2.25 -17.01
CA GLU A 132 -16.30 2.42 -16.02
C GLU A 132 -16.48 3.90 -15.63
N ASP A 133 -15.39 4.61 -15.38
CA ASP A 133 -15.42 6.04 -15.06
C ASP A 133 -15.98 6.87 -16.24
N ASP A 134 -15.56 6.55 -17.46
CA ASP A 134 -16.07 7.20 -18.69
C ASP A 134 -17.55 6.91 -18.91
N LEU A 135 -18.00 5.68 -18.65
CA LEU A 135 -19.41 5.29 -18.71
C LEU A 135 -20.26 6.14 -17.76
N LEU A 136 -19.83 6.22 -16.49
CA LEU A 136 -20.53 7.02 -15.47
C LEU A 136 -20.55 8.50 -15.82
N LYS A 137 -19.44 9.01 -16.39
CA LYS A 137 -19.36 10.40 -16.84
C LYS A 137 -20.36 10.69 -17.96
N VAL A 138 -20.41 9.84 -18.98
CA VAL A 138 -21.37 9.98 -20.10
C VAL A 138 -22.82 9.95 -19.61
N LEU A 139 -23.15 9.07 -18.64
CA LEU A 139 -24.48 8.98 -18.05
C LEU A 139 -24.86 10.20 -17.21
N ASN A 140 -23.89 10.83 -16.53
CA ASN A 140 -24.11 12.02 -15.72
C ASN A 140 -24.20 13.30 -16.57
N GLU A 141 -23.43 13.38 -17.65
CA GLU A 141 -23.39 14.54 -18.56
C GLU A 141 -24.55 14.54 -19.57
N SER A 142 -25.25 13.41 -19.74
CA SER A 142 -26.44 13.35 -20.58
C SER A 142 -27.63 14.08 -19.91
N GLU A 143 -27.85 15.33 -20.27
CA GLU A 143 -29.08 16.07 -19.97
C GLU A 143 -30.23 15.63 -20.91
N GLY A 144 -31.38 15.26 -20.36
CA GLY A 144 -32.56 14.81 -21.13
C GLY A 144 -32.66 13.29 -21.32
N THR A 145 -33.47 12.81 -22.29
CA THR A 145 -33.60 11.37 -22.57
C THR A 145 -32.35 10.87 -23.28
N ILE A 146 -31.64 9.92 -22.67
CA ILE A 146 -30.43 9.27 -23.24
C ILE A 146 -30.70 8.71 -24.65
N LEU A 147 -31.93 8.26 -24.90
CA LEU A 147 -32.37 7.68 -26.18
C LEU A 147 -32.46 8.71 -27.32
N ASP A 148 -32.49 10.01 -27.03
CA ASP A 148 -32.64 11.06 -28.04
C ASP A 148 -31.28 11.57 -28.54
N ASN A 149 -30.16 11.11 -27.96
CA ASN A 149 -28.83 11.57 -28.29
C ASN A 149 -27.98 10.45 -28.92
N ASP A 150 -28.01 10.38 -30.25
CA ASP A 150 -27.24 9.41 -31.05
C ASP A 150 -25.74 9.40 -30.70
N LYS A 151 -25.17 10.55 -30.29
CA LYS A 151 -23.76 10.62 -29.89
C LYS A 151 -23.51 9.88 -28.57
N VAL A 152 -24.42 10.00 -27.61
CA VAL A 152 -24.36 9.27 -26.33
C VAL A 152 -24.48 7.78 -26.58
N ILE A 153 -25.47 7.34 -27.38
CA ILE A 153 -25.64 5.92 -27.74
C ILE A 153 -24.39 5.36 -28.40
N SER A 154 -23.82 6.05 -29.39
CA SER A 154 -22.61 5.60 -30.08
C SER A 154 -21.38 5.49 -29.16
N THR A 155 -21.31 6.35 -28.14
CA THR A 155 -20.22 6.33 -27.16
C THR A 155 -20.40 5.18 -26.17
N LEU A 156 -21.62 4.95 -25.68
CA LEU A 156 -21.95 3.81 -24.83
C LEU A 156 -21.67 2.47 -25.53
N GLU A 157 -21.99 2.37 -26.82
CA GLU A 157 -21.73 1.15 -27.61
C GLU A 157 -20.23 0.90 -27.81
N LYS A 158 -19.43 1.95 -28.02
CA LYS A 158 -17.97 1.84 -28.07
C LYS A 158 -17.39 1.38 -26.74
N ILE A 159 -17.78 2.01 -25.63
CA ILE A 159 -17.32 1.65 -24.28
C ILE A 159 -17.65 0.18 -23.99
N LYS A 160 -18.88 -0.24 -24.29
CA LYS A 160 -19.31 -1.63 -24.10
C LYS A 160 -18.48 -2.61 -24.92
N THR A 161 -18.24 -2.31 -26.20
CA THR A 161 -17.44 -3.17 -27.08
C THR A 161 -16.00 -3.28 -26.57
N GLU A 162 -15.37 -2.16 -26.24
CA GLU A 162 -14.00 -2.12 -25.75
C GLU A 162 -13.85 -2.86 -24.40
N ALA A 163 -14.81 -2.68 -23.49
CA ALA A 163 -14.85 -3.41 -22.23
C ALA A 163 -14.98 -4.92 -22.45
N SER A 164 -15.85 -5.35 -23.38
CA SER A 164 -16.02 -6.75 -23.74
C SER A 164 -14.74 -7.37 -24.30
N GLU A 165 -14.03 -6.66 -25.17
CA GLU A 165 -12.75 -7.13 -25.72
C GLU A 165 -11.68 -7.27 -24.64
N ILE A 166 -11.61 -6.34 -23.68
CA ILE A 166 -10.66 -6.42 -22.57
C ILE A 166 -11.01 -7.58 -21.63
N MET A 167 -12.30 -7.77 -21.31
CA MET A 167 -12.73 -8.89 -20.46
C MET A 167 -12.36 -10.24 -21.08
N GLN A 168 -12.51 -10.40 -22.40
CA GLN A 168 -12.06 -11.61 -23.09
C GLN A 168 -10.54 -11.82 -22.96
N LYS A 169 -9.74 -10.76 -23.14
CA LYS A 169 -8.28 -10.84 -22.98
C LYS A 169 -7.85 -11.15 -21.55
N VAL A 170 -8.58 -10.66 -20.55
CA VAL A 170 -8.35 -11.00 -19.13
C VAL A 170 -8.56 -12.49 -18.91
N GLU A 171 -9.65 -13.06 -19.43
CA GLU A 171 -9.93 -14.50 -19.31
C GLU A 171 -8.85 -15.36 -20.00
N GLU A 172 -8.42 -14.98 -21.20
CA GLU A 172 -7.30 -15.64 -21.89
C GLU A 172 -5.99 -15.55 -21.08
N THR A 173 -5.71 -14.38 -20.50
CA THR A 173 -4.52 -14.15 -19.66
C THR A 173 -4.56 -15.01 -18.40
N ASP A 174 -5.72 -15.13 -17.75
CA ASP A 174 -5.90 -15.95 -16.54
C ASP A 174 -5.69 -17.44 -16.81
N ILE A 175 -6.10 -17.94 -17.98
CA ILE A 175 -5.80 -19.32 -18.40
C ILE A 175 -4.29 -19.54 -18.48
N ILE A 176 -3.56 -18.64 -19.14
CA ILE A 176 -2.10 -18.75 -19.28
C ILE A 176 -1.41 -18.61 -17.91
N LEU A 177 -1.89 -17.71 -17.04
CA LEU A 177 -1.37 -17.53 -15.69
C LEU A 177 -1.53 -18.80 -14.86
N ASN A 178 -2.66 -19.50 -14.99
CA ASN A 178 -2.88 -20.78 -14.33
C ASN A 178 -1.92 -21.88 -14.82
N GLU A 179 -1.56 -21.89 -16.10
CA GLU A 179 -0.53 -22.81 -16.62
C GLU A 179 0.86 -22.50 -16.05
N VAL A 180 1.22 -21.22 -16.01
CA VAL A 180 2.46 -20.72 -15.39
C VAL A 180 2.51 -21.08 -13.90
N GLU A 181 1.39 -20.97 -13.20
CA GLU A 181 1.29 -21.33 -11.78
C GLU A 181 1.43 -22.84 -11.57
N LYS A 182 0.88 -23.68 -12.44
CA LYS A 182 1.08 -25.14 -12.38
C LYS A 182 2.56 -25.53 -12.46
N VAL A 183 3.31 -24.92 -13.38
CA VAL A 183 4.76 -25.15 -13.47
C VAL A 183 5.47 -24.61 -12.22
N SER A 184 5.02 -23.45 -11.71
CA SER A 184 5.54 -22.87 -10.47
C SER A 184 5.34 -23.79 -9.25
N GLN A 185 4.22 -24.51 -9.20
CA GLN A 185 3.90 -25.43 -8.10
C GLN A 185 4.87 -26.61 -7.96
N GLU A 186 5.56 -27.01 -9.03
CA GLU A 186 6.58 -28.07 -8.96
C GLU A 186 7.74 -27.71 -8.04
N TYR A 187 8.05 -26.41 -7.92
CA TYR A 187 9.12 -25.87 -7.06
C TYR A 187 8.62 -25.48 -5.67
N LEU A 188 7.31 -25.56 -5.41
CA LEU A 188 6.71 -25.21 -4.12
C LEU A 188 7.30 -25.98 -2.93
N PRO A 189 7.60 -27.30 -3.02
CA PRO A 189 8.23 -28.04 -1.93
C PRO A 189 9.60 -27.46 -1.53
N MET A 190 10.38 -26.96 -2.49
CA MET A 190 11.67 -26.33 -2.22
C MET A 190 11.47 -25.00 -1.47
N GLY A 191 10.52 -24.17 -1.92
CA GLY A 191 10.16 -22.94 -1.20
C GLY A 191 9.69 -23.21 0.24
N LYS A 192 8.92 -24.28 0.46
CA LYS A 192 8.51 -24.73 1.81
C LYS A 192 9.70 -25.17 2.64
N ALA A 193 10.63 -25.93 2.06
CA ALA A 193 11.84 -26.37 2.76
C ALA A 193 12.71 -25.18 3.20
N CYS A 194 12.93 -24.21 2.31
CA CYS A 194 13.66 -22.97 2.64
C CYS A 194 13.00 -22.20 3.80
N SER A 195 11.68 -22.06 3.75
CA SER A 195 10.91 -21.41 4.82
C SER A 195 11.07 -22.16 6.15
N SER A 196 10.91 -23.49 6.14
CA SER A 196 11.11 -24.31 7.35
C SER A 196 12.50 -24.14 7.95
N ILE A 197 13.56 -24.19 7.13
CA ILE A 197 14.95 -24.01 7.59
C ILE A 197 15.12 -22.64 8.24
N PHE A 198 14.63 -21.57 7.61
CA PHE A 198 14.72 -20.22 8.16
C PHE A 198 14.04 -20.11 9.54
N PHE A 199 12.83 -20.66 9.69
CA PHE A 199 12.11 -20.61 10.96
C PHE A 199 12.76 -21.49 12.03
N THR A 200 13.34 -22.64 11.66
CA THR A 200 14.13 -23.45 12.60
C THR A 200 15.37 -22.69 13.06
N LEU A 201 16.12 -22.06 12.16
CA LEU A 201 17.27 -21.24 12.52
C LEU A 201 16.88 -20.04 13.39
N SER A 202 15.79 -19.36 13.05
CA SER A 202 15.28 -18.22 13.82
C SER A 202 14.87 -18.63 15.23
N SER A 203 14.29 -19.82 15.40
CA SER A 203 13.95 -20.38 16.71
C SER A 203 15.15 -20.86 17.54
N LEU A 204 16.33 -20.99 16.93
CA LEU A 204 17.58 -21.34 17.62
C LEU A 204 18.39 -20.10 18.01
N SER A 205 18.19 -18.98 17.31
CA SER A 205 18.84 -17.70 17.61
C SER A 205 18.06 -16.82 18.59
N MET A 206 16.79 -17.14 18.81
CA MET A 206 15.91 -16.56 19.82
C MET A 206 15.97 -17.42 21.09
#